data_AF-A0A7X7MH35-F1
#
_entry.id   AF-A0A7X7MH35-F1
#
_cell.length_a   1.000
_cell.length_b   1.000
_cell.length_c   1.000
_cell.angle_alpha   90.00
_cell.angle_beta   90.00
_cell.angle_gamma   90.00
#
_symmetry.space_group_name_H-M   'P 1'
#
loop_
_entity.id
_entity.type
_entity.pdbx_description
1 polymer ?
#
loop_
_entity_poly.entity_id
_entity_poly.type
_entity_poly.pdbx_seq_one_letter_code
_entity_poly.pdbx_strand_id
1 'polypeptide(L)'
;LLTNIETDKIVCDYNLFYSPYPTHKVGLIRAANATPVVFGDNLIDWQANSPFDQHSIQADPLFRDYEKGDFRLQPGSPAIGAGKNGENIGATLPE
;
A
#
# COMPACT_ATOMS: atom_id res chain seq x y z
N LEU A 1 -3.41 -6.76 22.79
CA LEU A 1 -4.44 -6.40 21.80
C LEU A 1 -3.99 -5.13 21.09
N LEU A 2 -4.27 -5.02 19.79
CA LEU A 2 -3.89 -3.92 18.87
C LEU A 2 -4.44 -2.52 19.24
N THR A 3 -4.89 -2.31 20.48
CA THR A 3 -5.71 -1.17 20.93
C THR A 3 -4.97 0.16 21.07
N ASN A 4 -3.65 0.19 20.84
CA ASN A 4 -2.83 1.41 20.97
C ASN A 4 -2.21 1.87 19.63
N ILE A 5 -2.68 1.35 18.50
CA ILE A 5 -2.28 1.90 17.19
C ILE A 5 -3.15 3.14 16.96
N GLU A 6 -2.52 4.32 17.00
CA GLU A 6 -3.15 5.60 16.67
C GLU A 6 -3.39 5.67 15.14
N THR A 7 -4.56 5.20 14.71
CA THR A 7 -4.95 5.18 13.29
C THR A 7 -5.32 6.55 12.72
N ASP A 8 -5.45 7.55 13.59
CA ASP A 8 -5.75 8.94 13.25
C ASP A 8 -4.49 9.73 12.88
N LYS A 9 -3.30 9.26 13.26
CA LYS A 9 -2.02 9.91 12.94
C LYS A 9 -1.32 9.35 11.71
N ILE A 10 -1.77 8.21 11.21
CA ILE A 10 -1.19 7.53 10.04
C ILE A 10 -2.32 7.25 9.06
N VAL A 11 -2.23 7.85 7.87
CA VAL A 11 -3.06 7.48 6.73
C VAL A 11 -2.18 6.66 5.79
N CYS A 12 -2.48 5.37 5.69
CA CYS A 12 -1.81 4.45 4.80
C CYS A 12 -2.90 3.60 4.15
N ASP A 13 -3.39 4.06 3.00
CA ASP A 13 -4.45 3.39 2.25
C ASP A 13 -4.43 3.83 0.78
N TYR A 14 -5.07 3.07 -0.10
CA TYR A 14 -5.10 3.29 -1.55
C TYR A 14 -3.71 3.32 -2.21
N ASN A 15 -2.84 2.40 -1.80
CA ASN A 15 -1.54 2.18 -2.41
C ASN A 15 -1.58 1.04 -3.45
N LEU A 16 -0.64 1.05 -4.40
CA LEU A 16 -0.38 -0.08 -5.29
C LEU A 16 1.03 -0.59 -5.01
N PHE A 17 1.10 -1.80 -4.45
CA PHE A 17 2.34 -2.50 -4.19
C PHE A 17 2.71 -3.35 -5.40
N TYR A 18 3.91 -3.15 -5.93
CA TYR A 18 4.49 -4.02 -6.93
C TYR A 18 5.68 -4.77 -6.35
N SER A 19 5.67 -6.08 -6.52
CA SER A 19 6.80 -6.94 -6.20
C SER A 19 6.89 -8.04 -7.26
N PRO A 20 8.09 -8.26 -7.85
CA PRO A 20 8.32 -9.42 -8.71
C PRO A 20 8.35 -10.74 -7.92
N TYR A 21 8.32 -10.67 -6.58
CA TYR A 21 8.29 -11.82 -5.68
C TYR A 21 6.90 -12.01 -5.05
N PRO A 22 6.42 -13.26 -4.92
CA PRO A 22 5.09 -13.56 -4.37
C PRO A 22 4.96 -13.19 -2.89
N THR A 23 6.07 -13.27 -2.13
CA THR A 23 6.14 -12.85 -0.73
C THR A 23 7.04 -11.63 -0.63
N HIS A 24 6.49 -10.51 -0.18
CA HIS A 24 7.23 -9.28 0.08
C HIS A 24 6.62 -8.57 1.30
N LYS A 25 7.46 -8.18 2.25
CA LYS A 25 6.96 -7.50 3.45
C LYS A 25 6.32 -6.16 3.05
N VAL A 26 5.05 -6.00 3.39
CA VAL A 26 4.27 -4.79 3.11
C VAL A 26 4.30 -3.83 4.30
N GLY A 27 4.25 -4.36 5.52
CA GLY A 27 4.17 -3.53 6.72
C GLY A 27 4.82 -4.18 7.95
N LEU A 28 5.29 -3.30 8.84
CA LEU A 28 5.83 -3.65 10.15
C LEU A 28 5.56 -2.52 11.14
N ILE A 29 4.81 -2.81 12.20
CA ILE A 29 4.63 -1.91 13.33
C ILE A 29 5.47 -2.43 14.48
N ARG A 30 6.25 -1.55 15.10
CA ARG A 30 7.08 -1.86 16.26
C ARG A 30 6.64 -1.06 17.47
N ALA A 31 6.74 -1.66 18.64
CA ALA A 31 6.68 -0.92 19.90
C ALA A 31 7.92 -0.02 20.05
N ALA A 32 7.88 0.90 21.02
CA ALA A 32 8.99 1.83 21.29
C ALA A 32 10.33 1.13 21.58
N ASN A 33 10.30 -0.11 22.07
CA ASN A 33 11.48 -0.94 22.30
C ASN A 33 11.92 -1.75 21.06
N ALA A 34 11.46 -1.37 19.86
CA ALA A 34 11.70 -2.02 18.57
C ALA A 34 11.13 -3.44 18.40
N THR A 35 10.38 -3.97 19.37
CA THR A 35 9.71 -5.28 19.26
C THR A 35 8.63 -5.23 18.18
N PRO A 36 8.62 -6.14 17.19
CA PRO A 36 7.52 -6.26 16.25
C PRO A 36 6.20 -6.55 16.96
N VAL A 37 5.16 -5.78 16.64
CA VAL A 37 3.80 -5.95 17.17
C VAL A 37 2.83 -6.40 16.08
N VAL A 38 3.03 -5.92 14.84
CA VAL A 38 2.25 -6.29 13.66
C VAL A 38 3.20 -6.44 12.47
N PHE A 39 2.98 -7.45 11.65
CA PHE A 39 3.72 -7.64 10.40
C PHE A 39 2.83 -8.29 9.34
N GLY A 40 3.13 -8.02 8.07
CA GLY A 40 2.54 -8.71 6.93
C GLY A 40 3.63 -9.05 5.91
N ASP A 41 3.81 -10.34 5.62
CA ASP A 41 4.77 -10.84 4.62
C ASP A 41 4.24 -10.75 3.18
N ASN A 42 3.00 -10.28 3.03
CA ASN A 42 2.33 -9.84 1.82
C ASN A 42 1.19 -8.89 2.21
N LEU A 43 0.48 -8.34 1.21
CA LEU A 43 -0.60 -7.38 1.43
C LEU A 43 -1.80 -8.00 2.17
N ILE A 44 -2.13 -9.26 1.87
CA ILE A 44 -3.24 -9.97 2.52
C ILE A 44 -2.97 -10.10 4.02
N ASP A 45 -1.77 -10.53 4.40
CA ASP A 45 -1.37 -10.63 5.80
C ASP A 45 -1.38 -9.26 6.49
N TRP A 46 -0.92 -8.23 5.79
CA TRP A 46 -0.90 -6.87 6.32
C TRP A 46 -2.31 -6.32 6.58
N GLN A 47 -3.23 -6.51 5.63
CA GLN A 47 -4.63 -6.11 5.75
C GLN A 47 -5.36 -6.91 6.84
N ALA A 48 -5.03 -8.19 7.00
CA ALA A 48 -5.62 -9.04 8.04
C ALA A 48 -5.12 -8.69 9.45
N ASN A 49 -3.86 -8.26 9.57
CA ASN A 49 -3.21 -8.03 10.86
C ASN A 49 -3.21 -6.54 11.30
N SER A 50 -3.64 -5.63 10.44
CA SER A 50 -3.60 -4.18 10.68
C SER A 50 -4.88 -3.48 10.20
N PRO A 51 -5.17 -2.26 10.68
CA PRO A 51 -6.26 -1.44 10.14
C PRO A 51 -5.87 -0.66 8.87
N PHE A 52 -4.67 -0.85 8.34
CA PHE A 52 -4.12 -0.07 7.23
C PHE A 52 -4.28 -0.79 5.88
N ASP A 53 -4.12 -0.02 4.80
CA ASP A 53 -4.06 -0.49 3.42
C ASP A 53 -5.26 -1.32 2.97
N GLN A 54 -6.43 -1.12 3.58
CA GLN A 54 -7.63 -1.93 3.34
C GLN A 54 -8.14 -1.85 1.89
N HIS A 55 -7.84 -0.76 1.19
CA HIS A 55 -8.17 -0.55 -0.22
C HIS A 55 -6.94 -0.59 -1.14
N SER A 56 -5.75 -0.83 -0.58
CA SER A 56 -4.54 -1.02 -1.37
C SER A 56 -4.59 -2.33 -2.15
N ILE A 57 -3.84 -2.39 -3.25
CA ILE A 57 -3.77 -3.55 -4.13
C ILE A 57 -2.32 -3.97 -4.39
N GLN A 58 -2.12 -5.24 -4.74
CA GLN A 58 -0.84 -5.75 -5.20
C GLN A 58 -0.95 -6.15 -6.67
N ALA A 59 -0.30 -5.40 -7.57
CA ALA A 59 -0.37 -5.63 -9.00
C ALA A 59 0.80 -4.94 -9.74
N ASP A 60 0.99 -5.26 -11.03
CA ASP A 60 1.84 -4.47 -11.91
C ASP A 60 1.17 -3.11 -12.21
N PRO A 61 1.81 -1.96 -11.92
CA PRO A 61 1.24 -0.65 -12.18
C PRO A 61 1.10 -0.34 -13.69
N LEU A 62 1.75 -1.10 -14.57
CA LEU A 62 1.80 -0.85 -16.01
C LEU A 62 2.28 0.58 -16.33
N PHE A 63 3.44 0.96 -15.80
CA PHE A 63 4.10 2.21 -16.18
C PHE A 63 4.55 2.18 -17.64
N ARG A 64 4.56 3.33 -18.31
CA ARG A 64 4.98 3.42 -19.72
C ARG A 64 6.46 3.07 -19.92
N ASP A 65 7.34 3.63 -19.11
CA ASP A 65 8.79 3.40 -19.20
C ASP A 65 9.46 3.80 -17.88
N TYR A 66 9.28 2.98 -16.83
CA TYR A 66 9.80 3.28 -15.49
C TYR A 66 11.34 3.31 -15.46
N GLU A 67 12.01 2.58 -16.34
CA GLU A 67 13.48 2.56 -16.45
C GLU A 67 14.02 3.92 -16.91
N LYS A 68 13.23 4.67 -17.68
CA LYS A 68 13.52 6.05 -18.08
C LYS A 68 12.82 7.10 -17.22
N GLY A 69 12.15 6.70 -16.14
CA GLY A 69 11.43 7.59 -15.22
C GLY A 69 10.05 8.06 -15.71
N ASP A 70 9.49 7.44 -16.76
CA ASP A 70 8.12 7.68 -17.21
C ASP A 70 7.13 6.79 -16.44
N PHE A 71 6.71 7.29 -15.28
CA PHE A 71 5.73 6.64 -14.39
C PHE A 71 4.27 6.91 -14.77
N ARG A 72 3.99 7.42 -15.98
CA ARG A 72 2.61 7.53 -16.46
C ARG A 72 2.03 6.13 -16.65
N LEU A 73 0.76 5.97 -16.34
CA LEU A 73 0.04 4.71 -16.47
C LEU A 73 -0.26 4.40 -17.95
N GLN A 74 -0.16 3.12 -18.31
CA GLN A 74 -0.68 2.60 -19.57
C GLN A 74 -2.19 2.34 -19.46
N PRO A 75 -2.93 2.32 -20.59
CA PRO A 75 -4.30 1.84 -20.61
C PRO A 75 -4.42 0.44 -20.01
N GLY A 76 -5.43 0.22 -19.16
CA GLY A 76 -5.62 -1.05 -18.45
C GLY A 76 -4.81 -1.21 -17.16
N SER A 77 -4.05 -0.19 -16.77
CA SER A 77 -3.39 -0.18 -15.45
C SER A 77 -4.41 -0.40 -14.32
N PRO A 78 -4.13 -1.30 -13.36
CA PRO A 78 -5.01 -1.52 -12.21
C PRO A 78 -5.03 -0.34 -11.25
N ALA A 79 -4.10 0.63 -11.39
CA ALA A 79 -4.16 1.88 -10.64
C ALA A 79 -5.26 2.82 -11.15
N ILE A 80 -5.76 2.67 -12.38
CA ILE A 80 -6.72 3.61 -12.95
C ILE A 80 -8.09 3.46 -12.27
N GLY A 81 -8.58 4.55 -11.66
CA GLY A 81 -9.90 4.59 -11.00
C GLY A 81 -10.02 3.79 -9.70
N ALA A 82 -8.93 3.19 -9.22
CA ALA A 82 -8.90 2.37 -8.01
C ALA A 82 -8.51 3.16 -6.74
N GLY A 83 -8.21 4.45 -6.88
CA GLY A 83 -7.87 5.35 -5.79
C GLY A 83 -9.09 5.83 -5.04
N LYS A 84 -8.84 6.59 -3.97
CA LYS A 84 -9.90 7.22 -3.17
C LYS A 84 -10.82 8.04 -4.08
N ASN A 85 -12.13 7.93 -3.89
CA ASN A 85 -13.15 8.62 -4.69
C ASN A 85 -13.09 8.32 -6.21
N GLY A 86 -12.50 7.19 -6.62
CA GLY A 86 -12.39 6.82 -8.03
C GLY A 86 -11.26 7.54 -8.78
N GLU A 87 -10.31 8.13 -8.05
CA GLU A 87 -9.07 8.64 -8.63
C GLU A 87 -8.14 7.50 -9.07
N ASN A 88 -7.00 7.82 -9.68
CA ASN A 88 -5.96 6.82 -9.89
C ASN A 88 -5.20 6.59 -8.58
N ILE A 89 -4.89 5.33 -8.26
CA ILE A 89 -3.97 5.00 -7.15
C ILE A 89 -2.63 5.71 -7.36
N GLY A 90 -2.17 6.39 -6.33
CA GLY A 90 -0.97 7.22 -6.35
C GLY A 90 -0.98 8.20 -5.19
N ALA A 91 -0.10 9.19 -5.22
CA ALA A 91 -0.09 10.23 -4.20
C ALA A 91 -1.39 11.04 -4.26
N THR A 92 -2.38 10.68 -3.45
CA THR A 92 -3.48 11.58 -3.10
C THR A 92 -2.86 12.76 -2.37
N LEU A 93 -2.97 13.95 -2.96
CA LEU A 93 -2.60 15.17 -2.25
C LEU A 93 -3.49 15.28 -1.01
N PRO A 94 -2.94 15.66 0.16
CA PRO A 94 -3.79 15.91 1.32
C PRO A 94 -4.81 16.99 0.96
N GLU A 95 -6.06 16.72 1.30
CA GLU A 95 -7.18 17.67 1.26
C GLU A 95 -7.04 18.75 2.34
#